data_AF-A0A661VUQ1-F1
#
_entry.id   AF-A0A661VUQ1-F1
#
_cell.length_a   1.000
_cell.length_b   1.000
_cell.length_c   1.000
_cell.angle_alpha   90.00
_cell.angle_beta   90.00
_cell.angle_gamma   90.00
#
_symmetry.space_group_name_H-M   'P 1'
#
loop_
_entity.id
_entity.type
_entity.pdbx_description
1 polymer ?
#
loop_
_entity_poly.entity_id
_entity_poly.type
_entity_poly.pdbx_seq_one_letter_code
_entity_poly.pdbx_strand_id
1 'polypeptide(L)'
;FFAQYYTYIHPRLVFGEGPSVQILLFAIIGGLGTVWGPAVGALILVPIAEFARAQLGGSFAGAPLLLYGAVLMVVMLFMPHGILGVVESVMEKVGHRGKAATGERASE
;
A
#
# COMPACT_ATOMS: atom_id res chain seq x y z
N PHE A 1 -3.13 2.67 24.24
CA PHE A 1 -1.70 2.88 23.96
C PHE A 1 -1.39 4.28 23.40
N PHE A 2 -2.04 4.74 22.31
CA PHE A 2 -1.78 6.06 21.70
C PHE A 2 -1.90 7.27 22.68
N ALA A 3 -2.96 7.32 23.49
CA ALA A 3 -3.15 8.37 24.49
C ALA A 3 -2.11 8.33 25.63
N GLN A 4 -1.57 7.16 25.97
CA GLN A 4 -0.52 7.01 26.98
C GLN A 4 0.87 7.38 26.45
N TYR A 5 1.13 7.20 25.14
CA TYR A 5 2.40 7.53 24.52
C TYR A 5 2.56 9.05 24.28
N TYR A 6 1.48 9.72 23.84
CA TYR A 6 1.52 11.15 23.55
C TYR A 6 1.13 12.04 24.74
N THR A 7 0.62 11.46 25.83
CA THR A 7 0.23 12.13 27.10
C THR A 7 -0.85 13.21 26.98
N TYR A 8 -1.21 13.62 25.76
CA TYR A 8 -2.24 14.59 25.39
C TYR A 8 -2.90 14.17 24.07
N ILE A 9 -4.21 14.38 23.95
CA ILE A 9 -4.97 14.11 22.72
C ILE A 9 -5.23 15.43 22.01
N HIS A 10 -4.52 15.68 20.91
CA HIS A 10 -4.81 16.78 19.98
C HIS A 10 -5.30 16.22 18.64
N PRO A 11 -6.44 16.69 18.09
CA PRO A 11 -6.98 16.17 16.83
C PRO A 11 -6.01 16.31 15.65
N ARG A 12 -5.12 17.30 15.70
CA ARG A 12 -4.06 17.51 14.69
C ARG A 12 -3.04 16.37 14.62
N LEU A 13 -2.92 15.54 15.66
CA LEU A 13 -2.02 14.38 15.65
C LEU A 13 -2.58 13.18 14.88
N VAL A 14 -3.91 13.12 14.69
CA VAL A 14 -4.61 11.98 14.07
C VAL A 14 -5.23 12.37 12.73
N PHE A 15 -5.70 13.61 12.63
CA PHE A 15 -6.27 14.23 11.41
C PHE A 15 -5.34 15.28 10.80
N GLY A 16 -4.07 15.29 11.21
CA GLY A 16 -3.07 16.16 10.60
C GLY A 16 -2.78 15.78 9.16
N GLU A 17 -2.07 16.66 8.46
CA GLU A 17 -1.71 16.48 7.05
C GLU A 17 -0.84 15.24 6.78
N GLY A 18 0.07 14.88 7.70
CA GLY A 18 0.87 13.65 7.58
C GLY A 18 0.05 12.35 7.68
N PRO A 19 -0.63 12.09 8.81
CA PRO A 19 -1.42 10.86 9.00
C PRO A 19 -2.50 10.64 7.93
N SER A 20 -3.15 11.72 7.48
CA SER A 20 -4.21 11.64 6.46
C SER A 20 -3.68 11.15 5.12
N VAL A 21 -2.53 11.67 4.67
CA VAL A 21 -1.85 11.21 3.45
C VAL A 21 -1.37 9.77 3.60
N GLN A 22 -0.89 9.40 4.78
CA GLN A 22 -0.42 8.04 5.05
C GLN A 22 -1.56 7.01 4.95
N ILE A 23 -2.75 7.32 5.47
CA ILE A 23 -3.93 6.46 5.35
C ILE A 23 -4.34 6.29 3.88
N LEU A 24 -4.33 7.38 3.12
CA LEU A 24 -4.65 7.35 1.69
C LEU A 24 -3.64 6.48 0.91
N LEU A 25 -2.36 6.61 1.23
CA LEU A 25 -1.27 5.82 0.65
C LEU A 25 -1.46 4.33 0.86
N PHE A 26 -1.78 3.91 2.09
CA PHE A 26 -2.06 2.49 2.37
C PHE A 26 -3.21 1.95 1.52
N ALA A 27 -4.29 2.73 1.36
CA ALA A 27 -5.44 2.33 0.56
C ALA A 27 -5.12 2.26 -0.95
N ILE A 28 -4.41 3.25 -1.49
CA ILE A 28 -4.06 3.28 -2.93
C ILE A 28 -3.12 2.13 -3.29
N ILE A 29 -2.07 1.92 -2.48
CA ILE A 29 -1.08 0.85 -2.74
C ILE A 29 -1.70 -0.53 -2.56
N GLY A 30 -2.54 -0.68 -1.54
CA GLY A 30 -3.28 -1.90 -1.29
C GLY A 30 -4.29 -2.25 -2.38
N GLY A 31 -4.98 -1.24 -2.91
CA GLY A 31 -6.06 -1.36 -3.87
C GLY A 31 -7.34 -0.70 -3.35
N LEU A 32 -7.81 0.32 -4.07
CA LEU A 32 -9.05 1.04 -3.77
C LEU A 32 -10.25 0.10 -3.98
N GLY A 33 -11.06 -0.11 -2.94
CA GLY A 33 -12.26 -0.96 -2.98
C GLY A 33 -12.13 -2.34 -2.33
N THR A 34 -10.98 -2.66 -1.73
CA THR A 34 -10.78 -3.92 -0.98
C THR A 34 -10.66 -3.64 0.52
N VAL A 35 -11.30 -4.49 1.36
CA VAL A 35 -11.21 -4.37 2.83
C VAL A 35 -9.79 -4.67 3.34
N TRP A 36 -9.09 -5.59 2.67
CA TRP A 36 -7.74 -6.02 3.03
C TRP A 36 -6.62 -5.22 2.36
N GLY A 37 -6.91 -4.48 1.30
CA GLY A 37 -5.93 -3.66 0.58
C GLY A 37 -5.14 -2.75 1.51
N PRO A 38 -5.77 -1.88 2.32
CA PRO A 38 -5.05 -1.00 3.23
C PRO A 38 -4.10 -1.73 4.18
N ALA A 39 -4.46 -2.94 4.65
CA ALA A 39 -3.61 -3.72 5.53
C ALA A 39 -2.35 -4.24 4.80
N VAL A 40 -2.51 -4.75 3.58
CA VAL A 40 -1.38 -5.18 2.72
C VAL A 40 -0.52 -3.98 2.32
N GLY A 41 -1.15 -2.86 1.97
CA GLY A 41 -0.47 -1.62 1.65
C GLY A 41 0.36 -1.11 2.84
N ALA A 42 -0.19 -1.15 4.05
CA ALA A 42 0.54 -0.79 5.28
C ALA A 42 1.71 -1.73 5.56
N LEU A 43 1.53 -3.05 5.36
CA LEU A 43 2.59 -4.04 5.58
C LEU A 43 3.84 -3.78 4.72
N ILE A 44 3.66 -3.24 3.52
CA ILE A 44 4.75 -2.96 2.59
C ILE A 44 5.30 -1.55 2.78
N LEU A 45 4.43 -0.56 2.92
CA LEU A 45 4.84 0.84 3.04
C LEU A 45 5.54 1.14 4.36
N VAL A 46 5.08 0.57 5.48
CA VAL A 46 5.63 0.89 6.79
C VAL A 46 7.12 0.56 6.87
N PRO A 47 7.59 -0.64 6.46
CA PRO A 47 9.01 -0.95 6.39
C PRO A 47 9.81 0.00 5.48
N ILE A 48 9.27 0.32 4.29
CA ILE A 48 9.92 1.21 3.34
C ILE A 48 10.03 2.62 3.92
N ALA A 49 8.95 3.12 4.51
CA ALA A 49 8.90 4.43 5.14
C ALA A 49 9.85 4.51 6.33
N GLU A 50 9.95 3.46 7.14
CA GLU A 50 10.84 3.42 8.29
C GLU A 50 12.30 3.33 7.88
N PHE A 51 12.62 2.54 6.85
CA PHE A 51 13.95 2.49 6.26
C PHE A 51 14.35 3.84 5.67
N ALA A 52 13.46 4.46 4.91
CA ALA A 52 13.70 5.77 4.34
C ALA A 52 13.79 6.87 5.41
N ARG A 53 12.99 6.80 6.50
CA ARG A 53 13.12 7.69 7.66
C ARG A 53 14.45 7.49 8.37
N ALA A 54 14.93 6.25 8.52
CA ALA A 54 16.23 5.96 9.11
C ALA A 54 17.38 6.55 8.28
N GLN A 55 17.28 6.51 6.95
CA GLN A 55 18.34 6.99 6.05
C GLN A 55 18.26 8.51 5.74
N LEU A 56 17.06 9.09 5.71
CA LEU A 56 16.81 10.46 5.23
C LEU A 56 16.26 11.40 6.31
N GLY A 57 15.87 10.88 7.48
CA GLY A 57 15.15 11.62 8.52
C GLY A 57 15.96 12.71 9.22
N GLY A 58 17.28 12.70 9.10
CA GLY A 58 18.17 13.69 9.72
C GLY A 58 18.41 14.96 8.90
N SER A 59 18.02 15.00 7.62
CA SER A 59 18.55 16.03 6.70
C SER A 59 17.82 17.37 6.78
N PHE A 60 16.48 17.44 6.71
CA PHE A 60 15.73 18.71 6.73
C PHE A 60 14.27 18.54 7.22
N ALA A 61 13.71 19.60 7.82
CA ALA A 61 12.30 19.64 8.25
C ALA A 61 11.35 19.44 7.06
N GLY A 62 10.44 18.46 7.16
CA GLY A 62 9.49 18.13 6.08
C GLY A 62 9.92 17.00 5.15
N ALA A 63 11.14 16.44 5.30
CA ALA A 63 11.61 15.28 4.54
C ALA A 63 10.64 14.08 4.53
N PRO A 64 9.96 13.73 5.65
CA PRO A 64 8.99 12.64 5.64
C PRO A 64 7.79 12.90 4.71
N LEU A 65 7.33 14.15 4.61
CA LEU A 65 6.18 14.53 3.78
C LEU A 65 6.53 14.46 2.29
N LEU A 66 7.72 14.95 1.94
CA LEU A 66 8.28 14.85 0.58
C LEU A 66 8.47 13.40 0.15
N LEU A 67 9.00 12.56 1.04
CA LEU A 67 9.14 11.13 0.78
C LEU A 67 7.79 10.47 0.53
N TYR A 68 6.80 10.73 1.39
CA TYR A 68 5.46 10.18 1.19
C TYR A 68 4.84 10.64 -0.14
N GLY A 69 4.96 11.92 -0.50
CA GLY A 69 4.49 12.43 -1.79
C GLY A 69 5.19 11.78 -2.99
N ALA A 70 6.51 11.60 -2.92
CA ALA A 70 7.29 10.94 -3.97
C ALA A 70 6.88 9.46 -4.14
N VAL A 71 6.72 8.72 -3.04
CA VAL A 71 6.27 7.33 -3.07
C VAL A 71 4.85 7.23 -3.64
N LEU A 72 3.96 8.16 -3.27
CA LEU A 72 2.61 8.25 -3.83
C LEU A 72 2.65 8.42 -5.35
N MET A 73 3.49 9.33 -5.84
CA MET A 73 3.66 9.59 -7.26
C MET A 73 4.14 8.35 -8.02
N VAL A 74 5.17 7.66 -7.50
CA VAL A 74 5.71 6.43 -8.10
C VAL A 74 4.63 5.34 -8.16
N VAL A 75 3.92 5.11 -7.05
CA VAL A 75 2.88 4.08 -7.02
C VAL A 75 1.75 4.42 -7.99
N MET A 76 1.28 5.67 -8.03
CA MET A 76 0.24 6.06 -8.98
C MET A 76 0.68 5.88 -10.43
N LEU A 77 1.96 6.10 -10.74
CA LEU A 77 2.50 5.94 -12.10
C LEU A 77 2.61 4.46 -12.52
N PHE A 78 3.08 3.60 -11.62
CA PHE A 78 3.43 2.22 -11.96
C PHE A 78 2.37 1.18 -11.57
N MET A 79 1.55 1.45 -10.55
CA MET A 79 0.52 0.54 -10.01
C MET A 79 -0.76 1.28 -9.60
N PRO A 80 -1.49 1.90 -10.56
CA PRO A 80 -2.72 2.65 -10.27
C PRO A 80 -3.88 1.78 -9.74
N HIS A 81 -3.87 0.48 -10.00
CA HIS A 81 -4.87 -0.48 -9.50
C HIS A 81 -4.47 -1.13 -8.16
N GLY A 82 -3.36 -0.69 -7.56
CA GLY A 82 -2.80 -1.27 -6.35
C GLY A 82 -2.26 -2.69 -6.56
N ILE A 83 -1.70 -3.26 -5.51
CA ILE A 83 -1.04 -4.57 -5.52
C ILE A 83 -2.05 -5.69 -5.71
N LEU A 84 -3.23 -5.59 -5.07
CA LEU A 84 -4.25 -6.64 -5.17
C LEU A 84 -4.83 -6.77 -6.58
N GLY A 85 -4.98 -5.67 -7.33
CA GLY A 85 -5.44 -5.72 -8.71
C GLY A 85 -4.44 -6.41 -9.67
N VAL A 86 -3.13 -6.28 -9.40
CA VAL A 86 -2.09 -7.00 -10.15
C VAL A 86 -2.11 -8.49 -9.82
N VAL A 87 -2.29 -8.85 -8.55
CA VAL A 87 -2.35 -10.25 -8.13
C VAL A 87 -3.58 -10.94 -8.73
N GLU A 88 -4.75 -10.31 -8.73
CA GLU A 88 -5.96 -10.86 -9.35
C GLU A 88 -5.77 -11.12 -10.85
N SER A 89 -5.23 -10.16 -11.59
CA SER A 89 -5.04 -10.28 -13.03
C SER A 89 -3.95 -11.30 -13.42
N VAL A 90 -2.96 -11.55 -12.56
CA VAL A 90 -2.01 -12.66 -12.73
C VAL A 90 -2.66 -14.01 -12.43
N MET A 91 -3.44 -14.10 -11.35
CA MET A 91 -4.08 -15.35 -10.92
C MET A 91 -5.14 -15.83 -11.93
N GLU A 92 -5.85 -14.89 -12.56
CA GLU A 92 -6.82 -15.17 -13.63
C GLU A 92 -6.14 -15.75 -14.89
N LYS A 93 -4.98 -15.17 -15.29
CA LYS A 93 -4.17 -15.67 -16.40
C LYS A 93 -3.58 -17.06 -16.16
N VAL A 94 -3.22 -17.39 -14.92
CA VAL A 94 -2.69 -18.71 -14.55
C VAL A 94 -3.82 -19.76 -14.49
N GLY A 95 -5.00 -19.38 -14.00
CA GLY A 95 -6.17 -20.27 -13.90
C GLY A 95 -6.74 -20.73 -15.24
N HIS A 96 -6.68 -19.91 -16.29
CA HIS A 96 -7.16 -20.28 -17.62
C HIS A 96 -6.29 -21.32 -18.34
N ARG A 97 -5.02 -21.46 -17.98
CA ARG A 97 -4.14 -22.50 -18.56
C ARG A 97 -4.45 -23.91 -18.07
N GLY A 98 -5.07 -24.06 -16.89
CA GLY A 98 -5.40 -25.37 -16.32
C GLY A 98 -6.61 -26.06 -16.95
N LYS A 99 -7.57 -25.29 -17.49
CA LYS A 99 -8.82 -25.86 -18.04
C LYS A 99 -8.69 -26.39 -19.46
N ALA A 100 -7.72 -25.91 -20.25
CA ALA A 100 -7.48 -26.40 -21.61
C ALA A 100 -6.94 -27.85 -21.64
N ALA A 101 -6.21 -28.28 -20.62
CA ALA A 101 -5.59 -29.62 -20.59
C ALA A 101 -6.52 -30.76 -20.16
N THR A 102 -7.71 -30.45 -19.64
CA THR A 102 -8.65 -31.47 -19.10
C THR A 102 -9.79 -31.81 -20.07
N GLY A 103 -10.04 -30.96 -21.09
CA GLY A 103 -11.12 -31.20 -22.07
C GLY A 103 -10.81 -32.26 -23.12
N GLU A 104 -9.53 -32.57 -23.37
CA GLU A 104 -9.11 -33.44 -24.49
C GLU A 104 -9.07 -34.94 -24.14
N ARG A 105 -9.22 -35.30 -22.85
CA ARG A 105 -9.26 -36.71 -22.38
C ARG A 105 -10.68 -37.26 -22.19
N ALA A 106 -11.71 -36.44 -22.36
CA ALA A 106 -13.10 -36.86 -22.19
C ALA A 106 -13.78 -37.26 -23.52
N SER A 107 -13.03 -37.19 -24.63
CA SER A 107 -13.52 -37.52 -25.98
C SER A 107 -12.93 -38.82 -26.56
N GLU A 108 -12.24 -39.62 -25.76
CA GLU A 108 -11.86 -41.00 -26.11
C GLU A 108 -12.88 -42.03 -25.59
#